data_AF-A0A6B3GL53-F1
#
_entry.id   AF-A0A6B3GL53-F1
#
_cell.length_a   1.000
_cell.length_b   1.000
_cell.length_c   1.000
_cell.angle_alpha   90.00
_cell.angle_beta   90.00
_cell.angle_gamma   90.00
#
_symmetry.space_group_name_H-M   'P 1'
#
loop_
_entity.id
_entity.type
_entity.pdbx_description
1 polymer ?
#
loop_
_entity_poly.entity_id
_entity_poly.type
_entity_poly.pdbx_seq_one_letter_code
_entity_poly.pdbx_strand_id
1 'polypeptide(L)' 'KATQQVGRLKADHRLPPADPARETRQIARLRELAQSANLDPAFAEKLLTFIIAEVIRHHERIAEEAENGQTENDQ' A
#
# COMPACT_ATOMS: atom_id res chain seq x y z
N LYS A 1 5.53 -6.49 -7.68
CA LYS A 1 6.59 -7.28 -7.00
C LYS A 1 6.94 -6.70 -5.63
N ALA A 2 7.52 -5.49 -5.52
CA ALA A 2 7.89 -4.91 -4.21
C ALA A 2 6.71 -4.73 -3.25
N THR A 3 5.59 -4.16 -3.71
CA THR A 3 4.39 -3.97 -2.85
C THR A 3 3.80 -5.29 -2.36
N GLN A 4 3.81 -6.35 -3.17
CA GLN A 4 3.34 -7.69 -2.77
C GLN A 4 4.26 -8.32 -1.71
N GLN A 5 5.58 -8.15 -1.84
CA GLN A 5 6.53 -8.62 -0.82
C GLN A 5 6.33 -7.91 0.51
N VAL A 6 6.11 -6.59 0.48
CA VAL A 6 5.74 -5.83 1.68
C VAL A 6 4.40 -6.32 2.26
N GLY A 7 3.42 -6.65 1.41
CA GLY A 7 2.14 -7.21 1.86
C GLY A 7 2.30 -8.53 2.61
N ARG A 8 3.12 -9.45 2.09
CA ARG A 8 3.45 -10.71 2.77
C ARG A 8 4.13 -10.48 4.11
N LEU A 9 5.15 -9.62 4.12
CA LEU A 9 5.85 -9.25 5.36
C LEU A 9 4.88 -8.63 6.39
N LYS A 10 3.97 -7.77 5.95
CA LYS A 10 2.94 -7.19 6.83
C LYS A 10 2.03 -8.27 7.41
N ALA A 11 1.56 -9.20 6.60
CA ALA A 11 0.73 -10.31 7.05
C ALA A 11 1.47 -11.19 8.08
N ASP A 12 2.71 -11.61 7.78
CA ASP A 12 3.54 -12.42 8.67
C ASP A 12 3.73 -11.78 10.06
N HIS A 13 3.83 -10.45 10.09
CA HIS A 13 4.00 -9.67 11.33
C HIS A 13 2.69 -9.09 11.90
N ARG A 14 1.52 -9.43 11.34
CA ARG A 14 0.21 -8.90 11.75
C ARG A 14 0.16 -7.36 11.76
N LEU A 15 0.80 -6.74 10.78
CA LEU A 15 0.79 -5.30 10.57
C LEU A 15 -0.38 -4.89 9.66
N PRO A 16 -0.94 -3.67 9.85
CA PRO A 16 -2.07 -3.23 9.05
C PRO A 16 -1.71 -3.06 7.55
N PRO A 17 -2.65 -3.38 6.64
CA PRO A 17 -2.53 -3.13 5.20
C PRO A 17 -2.21 -1.66 4.87
N ALA A 18 -2.92 -0.73 5.51
CA ALA A 18 -2.73 0.71 5.36
C ALA A 18 -1.64 1.27 6.30
N ASP A 19 -1.00 2.37 5.89
CA ASP A 19 -0.10 3.16 6.73
C ASP A 19 -0.32 4.66 6.40
N PRO A 20 -1.28 5.31 7.08
CA PRO A 20 -1.69 6.69 6.76
C PRO A 20 -0.54 7.71 6.84
N ALA A 21 0.40 7.49 7.76
CA ALA A 21 1.55 8.37 7.93
C ALA A 21 2.51 8.23 6.74
N ARG A 22 2.74 7.01 6.25
CA ARG A 22 3.53 6.78 5.03
C ARG A 22 2.85 7.35 3.79
N GLU A 23 1.55 7.16 3.65
CA GLU A 23 0.76 7.63 2.51
C GLU A 23 0.77 9.17 2.42
N THR A 24 0.56 9.85 3.54
CA THR A 24 0.65 11.32 3.63
C THR A 24 2.02 11.83 3.17
N ARG A 25 3.12 11.19 3.61
CA ARG A 25 4.48 11.54 3.18
C ARG A 25 4.71 11.30 1.68
N GLN A 26 4.16 10.23 1.12
CA GLN A 26 4.28 9.95 -0.32
C GLN A 26 3.53 10.97 -1.16
N ILE A 27 2.33 11.38 -0.73
CA ILE A 27 1.53 12.42 -1.40
C ILE A 27 2.29 13.75 -1.39
N ALA A 28 2.78 14.19 -0.23
CA ALA A 28 3.54 15.43 -0.11
C ALA A 28 4.76 15.45 -1.05
N ARG A 29 5.57 14.38 -0.99
CA ARG A 29 6.75 14.24 -1.86
C ARG A 29 6.40 14.23 -3.34
N LEU A 30 5.34 13.52 -3.74
CA LEU A 30 4.97 13.42 -5.16
C LEU A 30 4.43 14.75 -5.68
N ARG A 31 3.70 15.52 -4.86
CA ARG A 31 3.25 16.87 -5.22
C ARG A 31 4.43 17.80 -5.46
N GLU A 32 5.45 17.77 -4.60
CA GLU A 32 6.69 18.54 -4.78
C GLU A 32 7.42 18.16 -6.08
N LEU A 33 7.55 16.86 -6.35
CA LEU A 33 8.15 16.37 -7.59
C LEU A 33 7.37 16.80 -8.83
N ALA A 34 6.04 16.73 -8.78
CA ALA A 34 5.18 17.18 -9.88
C ALA A 34 5.36 18.67 -10.19
N GLN A 35 5.40 19.52 -9.14
CA GLN A 35 5.68 20.95 -9.29
C GLN A 35 7.03 21.18 -9.98
N SER A 36 8.09 20.50 -9.52
CA SER A 36 9.44 20.64 -10.11
C SER A 36 9.54 20.16 -11.56
N ALA A 37 8.67 19.24 -11.97
CA ALA A 37 8.64 18.66 -13.32
C ALA A 37 7.62 19.35 -14.24
N ASN A 38 6.98 20.44 -13.80
CA ASN A 38 5.90 21.13 -14.52
C ASN A 38 4.71 20.20 -14.88
N LEU A 39 4.41 19.26 -13.99
CA LEU A 39 3.24 18.38 -14.02
C LEU A 39 2.20 18.87 -13.01
N ASP A 40 0.90 18.70 -13.30
CA ASP A 40 -0.17 19.05 -12.37
C ASP A 40 -0.06 18.25 -11.05
N PRO A 41 0.18 18.89 -9.89
CA PRO A 41 0.28 18.21 -8.60
C PRO A 41 -1.02 17.53 -8.17
N ALA A 42 -2.18 18.08 -8.55
CA ALA A 42 -3.47 17.48 -8.22
C ALA A 42 -3.70 16.19 -9.01
N PHE A 43 -3.29 16.15 -10.27
CA PHE A 43 -3.29 14.93 -11.07
C PHE A 43 -2.35 13.86 -10.49
N ALA A 44 -1.12 14.24 -10.13
CA ALA A 44 -0.14 13.31 -9.56
C ALA A 44 -0.64 12.71 -8.23
N GLU A 45 -1.24 13.52 -7.37
CA GLU A 45 -1.88 13.06 -6.13
C GLU A 45 -3.02 12.09 -6.41
N LYS A 46 -3.97 12.43 -7.31
CA LYS A 46 -5.09 11.53 -7.65
C LYS A 46 -4.61 10.17 -8.16
N LEU A 47 -3.60 10.18 -9.02
CA LEU A 47 -2.99 8.95 -9.54
C LEU A 47 -2.36 8.12 -8.42
N LEU A 48 -1.61 8.75 -7.51
CA LEU A 48 -0.99 8.07 -6.39
C LEU A 48 -2.03 7.51 -5.41
N THR A 49 -3.06 8.28 -5.08
CA THR A 49 -4.17 7.83 -4.22
C THR A 49 -4.86 6.60 -4.80
N PHE A 50 -5.09 6.57 -6.12
CA PHE A 50 -5.61 5.40 -6.81
C PHE A 50 -4.68 4.18 -6.67
N ILE A 51 -3.36 4.35 -6.88
CA ILE A 51 -2.38 3.27 -6.73
C ILE A 51 -2.30 2.77 -5.28
N ILE A 52 -2.35 3.68 -4.30
CA ILE A 52 -2.32 3.33 -2.87
C ILE A 52 -3.54 2.47 -2.51
N ALA A 53 -4.73 2.86 -2.94
CA ALA A 53 -5.95 2.09 -2.71
C ALA A 53 -5.81 0.66 -3.27
N GLU A 54 -5.25 0.52 -4.47
CA GLU A 54 -4.99 -0.80 -5.07
C GLU A 54 -4.01 -1.64 -4.24
N VAL A 55 -2.95 -1.01 -3.72
CA VAL A 55 -1.94 -1.70 -2.92
C VAL A 55 -2.53 -2.16 -1.58
N ILE A 56 -3.37 -1.34 -0.94
CA ILE A 56 -4.05 -1.70 0.31
C ILE A 56 -4.97 -2.89 0.08
N ARG A 57 -5.80 -2.89 -0.97
CA ARG A 57 -6.66 -4.04 -1.31
C ARG A 57 -5.88 -5.34 -1.53
N HIS A 58 -4.72 -5.24 -2.16
CA HIS A 58 -3.83 -6.39 -2.32
C HIS A 58 -3.25 -6.89 -0.98
N HIS A 59 -2.96 -5.98 -0.06
CA HIS A 59 -2.44 -6.34 1.28
C HIS A 59 -3.53 -6.98 2.14
N GLU A 60 -4.77 -6.48 2.07
CA GLU A 60 -5.94 -7.10 2.71
C GLU A 60 -6.10 -8.55 2.24
N ARG A 61 -6.10 -8.79 0.93
CA ARG A 61 -6.20 -10.15 0.37
C ARG A 61 -5.06 -11.07 0.82
N ILE A 62 -3.83 -10.57 0.91
CA ILE A 62 -2.68 -11.35 1.39
C ILE A 62 -2.83 -11.69 2.89
N ALA A 63 -3.36 -10.76 3.69
CA ALA A 63 -3.63 -11.01 5.11
C ALA A 63 -4.72 -12.09 5.28
N GLU A 64 -5.81 -12.00 4.52
CA GLU A 64 -6.87 -13.02 4.49
C GLU A 64 -6.34 -14.41 4.08
N GLU A 65 -5.52 -14.47 3.02
CA GLU A 65 -4.88 -15.71 2.57
C GLU A 65 -3.96 -16.31 3.65
N ALA A 66 -3.22 -15.48 4.38
CA ALA A 66 -2.33 -15.93 5.45
C ALA A 66 -3.10 -16.45 6.67
N GLU A 67 -4.21 -15.81 7.05
CA GLU A 67 -5.08 -16.28 8.14
C GLU A 67 -5.73 -17.62 7.80
N ASN A 68 -6.28 -17.76 6.58
CA ASN A 68 -6.91 -19.02 6.14
C ASN A 68 -5.90 -20.18 6.11
N GLY A 69 -4.68 -19.95 5.64
CA GLY A 69 -3.62 -20.97 5.61
C GLY A 69 -3.07 -21.35 6.99
N GLN A 70 -3.20 -20.50 8.01
CA GLN A 70 -2.88 -20.86 9.40
C GLN A 70 -3.95 -21.79 9.99
N THR A 71 -5.22 -21.50 9.69
CA THR A 71 -6.37 -22.26 10.21
C THR A 71 -6.41 -23.72 9.72
N GLU A 72 -5.88 -24.00 8.52
CA GLU A 72 -5.78 -25.36 7.96
C GLU A 72 -4.60 -26.17 8.52
N ASN A 73 -3.53 -25.52 9.00
CA ASN A 73 -2.34 -26.20 9.53
C ASN A 73 -2.41 -26.49 11.04
N ASP A 74 -3.35 -25.87 11.75
CA ASP A 74 -3.60 -26.07 13.20
C ASP A 74 -4.67 -27.15 13.49
N GLN A 75 -5.19 -27.86 12.47
CA GLN A 75 -6.08 -29.02 12.59
C GLN A 75 -5.34 -30.35 12.42
#